data_AF-A0A815A8W8-F1
#
_entry.id   AF-A0A815A8W8-F1
#
_cell.length_a   1.000
_cell.length_b   1.000
_cell.length_c   1.000
_cell.angle_alpha   90.00
_cell.angle_beta   90.00
_cell.angle_gamma   90.00
#
_symmetry.space_group_name_H-M   'P 1'
#
loop_
_entity.id
_entity.type
_entity.pdbx_description
1 polymer ?
#
loop_
_entity_poly.entity_id
_entity_poly.type
_entity_poly.pdbx_seq_one_letter_code
_entity_poly.pdbx_strand_id
1 'polypeptide(L)'
;MNNSIELVLNLDLTDYKSFICPQRQDLPEEIRQYIREDHLSHALGVACILITSDNYISLIKRSSASADLPNTYDISGGHAEPKNLKTFTKENIIKEIILSTIAACVNETNVDRNSLLID
;
A
#
# COMPACT_ATOMS: atom_id res chain seq x y z
N MET A 1 -22.29 1.92 -25.29
CA MET A 1 -22.65 2.66 -24.06
C MET A 1 -21.46 2.54 -23.13
N ASN A 2 -20.68 3.60 -22.93
CA ASN A 2 -19.60 3.60 -21.95
C ASN A 2 -20.23 3.74 -20.56
N ASN A 3 -20.40 2.63 -19.86
CA ASN A 3 -20.67 2.69 -18.42
C ASN A 3 -19.36 3.08 -17.74
N SER A 4 -19.19 4.37 -17.45
CA SER A 4 -18.14 4.82 -16.56
C SER A 4 -18.42 4.26 -15.16
N ILE A 5 -17.58 3.33 -14.71
CA ILE A 5 -17.60 2.87 -13.33
C ILE A 5 -16.97 3.98 -12.50
N GLU A 6 -17.74 4.56 -11.59
CA GLU A 6 -17.26 5.54 -10.63
C GLU A 6 -16.92 4.84 -9.32
N LEU A 7 -15.69 5.02 -8.84
CA LEU A 7 -15.23 4.51 -7.56
C LEU A 7 -15.12 5.68 -6.57
N VAL A 8 -15.83 5.58 -5.45
CA VAL A 8 -15.74 6.56 -4.36
C VAL A 8 -14.88 5.98 -3.23
N LEU A 9 -13.77 6.64 -2.92
CA LEU A 9 -12.89 6.29 -1.82
C LEU A 9 -13.14 7.23 -0.64
N ASN A 10 -13.59 6.69 0.50
CA ASN A 10 -13.71 7.43 1.75
C ASN A 10 -12.43 7.23 2.57
N LEU A 11 -11.56 8.24 2.56
CA LEU A 11 -10.23 8.17 3.16
C LEU A 11 -10.11 9.16 4.31
N ASP A 12 -9.41 8.74 5.36
CA ASP A 12 -9.00 9.59 6.48
C ASP A 12 -7.51 9.38 6.77
N LEU A 13 -6.98 10.06 7.76
CA LEU A 13 -5.59 9.99 8.18
C LEU A 13 -5.40 9.02 9.34
N THR A 14 -4.26 8.33 9.29
CA THR A 14 -3.76 7.54 10.41
C THR A 14 -2.23 7.59 10.44
N ASP A 15 -1.61 6.94 11.41
CA ASP A 15 -0.17 6.90 11.57
C ASP A 15 0.36 5.49 11.89
N TYR A 16 1.68 5.33 11.77
CA TYR A 16 2.33 4.05 12.00
C TYR A 16 2.18 3.57 13.45
N LYS A 17 2.15 4.48 14.43
CA LYS A 17 2.00 4.11 15.85
C LYS A 17 0.62 3.50 16.12
N SER A 18 -0.41 4.09 15.52
CA SER A 18 -1.80 3.66 15.59
C SER A 18 -2.06 2.39 14.78
N PHE A 19 -1.19 2.05 13.83
CA PHE A 19 -1.19 0.75 13.16
C PHE A 19 -0.56 -0.35 14.00
N ILE A 20 0.56 -0.08 14.67
CA ILE A 20 1.25 -1.14 15.41
C ILE A 20 0.44 -1.64 16.60
N CYS A 21 -0.02 -0.74 17.49
CA CYS A 21 -0.60 -1.15 18.76
C CYS A 21 -1.95 -1.89 18.63
N PRO A 22 -3.02 -1.29 18.06
CA PRO A 22 -4.33 -1.95 18.03
C PRO A 22 -4.47 -2.99 16.91
N GLN A 23 -3.72 -2.86 15.79
CA GLN A 23 -3.93 -3.71 14.61
C GLN A 23 -2.89 -4.83 14.45
N ARG A 24 -1.63 -4.62 14.85
CA ARG A 24 -0.53 -5.58 14.60
C ARG A 24 0.02 -6.28 15.83
N GLN A 25 -0.29 -5.84 17.05
CA GLN A 25 0.17 -6.55 18.23
C GLN A 25 -0.57 -7.88 18.39
N ASP A 26 0.19 -8.89 18.80
CA ASP A 26 -0.37 -10.14 19.30
C ASP A 26 -0.94 -9.88 20.71
N LEU A 27 -2.23 -9.58 20.76
CA LEU A 27 -2.94 -9.26 21.98
C LEU A 27 -3.71 -10.50 22.46
N PRO A 28 -3.70 -10.80 23.76
CA PRO A 28 -4.57 -11.82 24.32
C PRO A 28 -6.02 -11.59 23.92
N GLU A 29 -6.76 -12.67 23.65
CA GLU A 29 -8.17 -12.59 23.22
C GLU A 29 -9.04 -11.81 24.22
N GLU A 30 -8.72 -11.89 25.50
CA GLU A 30 -9.37 -11.14 26.58
C GLU A 30 -9.29 -9.61 26.39
N ILE A 31 -8.24 -9.12 25.73
CA ILE A 31 -8.08 -7.70 25.37
C ILE A 31 -8.67 -7.45 23.99
N ARG A 32 -8.43 -8.37 23.04
CA ARG A 32 -8.82 -8.21 21.64
C ARG A 32 -10.32 -8.06 21.44
N GLN A 33 -11.14 -8.72 22.27
CA GLN A 33 -12.60 -8.56 22.27
C GLN A 33 -13.09 -7.12 22.51
N TYR A 34 -12.27 -6.27 23.13
CA TYR A 34 -12.60 -4.86 23.37
C TYR A 34 -12.16 -3.93 22.23
N ILE A 35 -11.32 -4.42 21.30
CA ILE A 35 -10.88 -3.68 20.13
C ILE A 35 -11.93 -3.84 19.05
N ARG A 36 -12.57 -2.75 18.70
CA ARG A 36 -13.54 -2.72 17.62
C ARG A 36 -12.87 -2.31 16.31
N GLU A 37 -13.51 -2.63 15.19
CA GLU A 37 -13.01 -2.27 13.85
C GLU A 37 -12.81 -0.76 13.67
N ASP A 38 -13.63 0.07 14.31
CA ASP A 38 -13.49 1.54 14.29
C ASP A 38 -12.31 2.06 15.13
N HIS A 39 -11.60 1.19 15.86
CA HIS A 39 -10.39 1.52 16.63
C HIS A 39 -9.10 1.14 15.90
N LEU A 40 -9.20 0.47 14.76
CA LEU A 40 -8.05 0.07 13.95
C LEU A 40 -7.65 1.20 13.00
N SER A 41 -6.36 1.34 12.73
CA SER A 41 -5.86 2.40 11.86
C SER A 41 -6.25 2.22 10.40
N HIS A 42 -6.35 0.95 9.94
CA HIS A 42 -6.67 0.59 8.56
C HIS A 42 -5.84 1.38 7.54
N ALA A 43 -4.54 1.50 7.80
CA ALA A 43 -3.62 2.21 6.92
C ALA A 43 -3.66 1.64 5.49
N LEU A 44 -3.94 2.51 4.51
CA LEU A 44 -4.08 2.11 3.12
C LEU A 44 -2.73 1.70 2.51
N GLY A 45 -2.63 0.45 2.08
CA GLY A 45 -1.49 -0.05 1.30
C GLY A 45 -1.65 0.24 -0.20
N VAL A 46 -0.52 0.33 -0.89
CA VAL A 46 -0.43 0.43 -2.35
C VAL A 46 0.48 -0.67 -2.89
N ALA A 47 0.14 -1.23 -4.05
CA ALA A 47 0.95 -2.26 -4.69
C ALA A 47 0.70 -2.28 -6.20
N CYS A 48 1.63 -2.87 -6.94
CA CYS A 48 1.48 -3.11 -8.38
C CYS A 48 1.89 -4.53 -8.76
N ILE A 49 1.24 -5.05 -9.79
CA ILE A 49 1.72 -6.22 -10.53
C ILE A 49 2.60 -5.70 -11.66
N LEU A 50 3.91 -5.95 -11.58
CA LEU A 50 4.83 -5.62 -12.67
C LEU A 50 4.90 -6.79 -13.65
N ILE A 51 4.41 -6.55 -14.87
CA ILE A 51 4.43 -7.52 -15.97
C ILE A 51 5.54 -7.14 -16.94
N THR A 52 6.43 -8.07 -17.24
CA THR A 52 7.53 -7.88 -18.20
C THR A 52 7.04 -8.02 -19.65
N SER A 53 7.83 -7.54 -20.61
CA SER A 53 7.47 -7.61 -22.05
C SER A 53 7.36 -9.04 -22.60
N ASP A 54 7.94 -10.01 -21.88
CA ASP A 54 7.84 -11.44 -22.16
C ASP A 54 6.75 -12.16 -21.30
N ASN A 55 5.83 -11.39 -20.70
CA ASN A 55 4.64 -11.86 -19.97
C ASN A 55 4.91 -12.63 -18.66
N TYR A 56 5.98 -12.27 -17.95
CA TYR A 56 6.21 -12.77 -16.58
C TYR A 56 5.81 -11.73 -15.53
N ILE A 57 5.44 -12.21 -14.34
CA ILE A 57 5.16 -11.37 -13.18
C ILE A 57 6.42 -11.32 -12.30
N SER A 58 6.85 -10.11 -11.95
CA SER A 58 7.93 -9.92 -11.00
C SER A 58 7.44 -10.17 -9.56
N LEU A 59 8.15 -11.02 -8.82
CA LEU A 59 7.92 -11.29 -7.41
C LEU A 59 9.21 -11.02 -6.61
N ILE A 60 9.04 -10.51 -5.39
CA ILE A 60 10.14 -10.18 -4.48
C ILE A 60 10.13 -11.17 -3.32
N LYS A 61 11.29 -11.73 -2.99
CA LYS A 61 11.45 -12.58 -1.80
C LYS A 61 11.69 -11.71 -0.57
N ARG A 62 10.76 -11.74 0.38
CA ARG A 62 10.90 -11.01 1.65
C ARG A 62 12.00 -11.63 2.51
N SER A 63 12.73 -10.77 3.20
CA SER A 63 13.79 -11.15 4.13
C SER A 63 13.25 -12.02 5.28
N SER A 64 14.07 -12.95 5.76
CA SER A 64 13.77 -13.70 6.98
C SER A 64 13.75 -12.83 8.23
N ALA A 65 14.34 -11.63 8.17
CA ALA A 65 14.39 -10.67 9.28
C ALA A 65 13.19 -9.71 9.32
N SER A 66 12.28 -9.77 8.34
CA SER A 66 11.09 -8.94 8.32
C SER A 66 10.10 -9.38 9.41
N ALA A 67 9.55 -8.41 10.15
CA ALA A 67 8.53 -8.68 11.18
C ALA A 67 7.20 -9.17 10.56
N ASP A 68 6.86 -8.64 9.38
CA ASP A 68 5.65 -9.01 8.65
C ASP A 68 5.98 -10.02 7.54
N LEU A 69 5.31 -11.17 7.54
CA LEU A 69 5.41 -12.23 6.54
C LEU A 69 6.87 -12.56 6.14
N PRO A 70 7.73 -13.03 7.08
CA PRO A 70 9.10 -13.39 6.77
C PRO A 70 9.17 -14.58 5.80
N ASN A 71 10.17 -14.58 4.91
CA ASN A 71 10.41 -15.64 3.93
C ASN A 71 9.23 -15.94 2.97
N THR A 72 8.32 -15.00 2.71
CA THR A 72 7.30 -15.16 1.67
C THR A 72 7.68 -14.43 0.38
N TYR A 73 6.98 -14.74 -0.72
CA TYR A 73 7.03 -13.92 -1.93
C TYR A 73 5.93 -12.87 -1.88
N ASP A 74 6.25 -11.70 -2.40
CA ASP A 74 5.37 -10.52 -2.41
C ASP A 74 5.49 -9.79 -3.76
N ILE A 75 4.60 -8.84 -4.00
CA ILE A 75 4.69 -7.90 -5.14
C ILE A 75 5.26 -6.55 -4.67
N SER A 76 5.68 -5.71 -5.60
CA SER A 76 6.18 -4.38 -5.26
C SER A 76 5.05 -3.50 -4.70
N GLY A 77 5.31 -2.84 -3.57
CA GLY A 77 4.30 -2.04 -2.88
C GLY A 77 4.83 -1.37 -1.62
N GLY A 78 3.92 -0.74 -0.87
CA GLY A 78 4.23 0.00 0.35
C GLY A 78 3.00 0.69 0.93
N HIS A 79 3.24 1.73 1.73
CA HIS A 79 2.20 2.59 2.29
C HIS A 79 2.53 4.04 1.96
N ALA A 80 1.63 4.73 1.26
CA ALA A 80 1.82 6.12 0.88
C ALA A 80 1.80 7.04 2.11
N GLU A 81 2.71 8.00 2.18
CA GLU A 81 2.77 8.96 3.28
C GLU A 81 2.17 10.32 2.89
N PRO A 82 1.18 10.86 3.61
CA PRO A 82 0.54 12.13 3.27
C PRO A 82 1.47 13.35 3.27
N LYS A 83 2.67 13.26 3.85
CA LYS A 83 3.63 14.38 3.95
C LYS A 83 4.07 14.94 2.59
N ASN A 84 3.93 14.15 1.52
CA ASN A 84 4.24 14.59 0.16
C ASN A 84 3.16 15.51 -0.42
N LEU A 85 1.97 15.56 0.21
CA LEU A 85 0.86 16.42 -0.16
C LEU A 85 1.05 17.82 0.43
N LYS A 86 1.05 18.85 -0.42
CA LYS A 86 0.99 20.26 0.04
C LYS A 86 -0.42 20.68 0.47
N THR A 87 -1.44 20.05 -0.12
CA THR A 87 -2.85 20.33 0.16
C THR A 87 -3.67 19.08 -0.11
N PHE A 88 -4.61 18.77 0.79
CA PHE A 88 -5.53 17.64 0.68
C PHE A 88 -6.69 17.97 -0.27
N THR A 89 -6.44 17.86 -1.57
CA THR A 89 -7.50 17.85 -2.59
C THR A 89 -7.67 16.43 -3.13
N LYS A 90 -8.85 16.13 -3.68
CA LYS A 90 -9.15 14.80 -4.25
C LYS A 90 -8.11 14.41 -5.31
N GLU A 91 -7.78 15.34 -6.19
CA GLU A 91 -6.83 15.14 -7.29
C GLU A 91 -5.43 14.86 -6.75
N ASN A 92 -5.00 15.60 -5.73
CA ASN A 92 -3.67 15.41 -5.13
C ASN A 92 -3.58 14.07 -4.39
N ILE A 93 -4.62 13.67 -3.66
CA ILE A 93 -4.65 12.39 -2.93
C ILE A 93 -4.58 11.21 -3.92
N ILE A 94 -5.41 11.24 -4.98
CA ILE A 94 -5.39 10.19 -6.01
C ILE A 94 -4.01 10.14 -6.68
N LYS A 95 -3.46 11.30 -7.02
CA LYS A 95 -2.13 11.40 -7.63
C LYS A 95 -1.04 10.82 -6.71
N GLU A 96 -1.09 11.11 -5.41
CA GLU A 96 -0.13 10.58 -4.43
C GLU A 96 -0.22 9.06 -4.30
N ILE A 97 -1.43 8.49 -4.27
CA ILE A 97 -1.63 7.04 -4.24
C ILE A 97 -0.98 6.39 -5.47
N ILE A 98 -1.25 6.89 -6.67
CA ILE A 98 -0.70 6.35 -7.91
C ILE A 98 0.82 6.53 -7.97
N LEU A 99 1.33 7.72 -7.65
CA LEU A 99 2.75 8.02 -7.69
C LEU A 99 3.54 7.22 -6.65
N SER A 100 2.97 6.99 -5.47
CA SER A 100 3.57 6.13 -4.45
C SER A 100 3.65 4.68 -4.89
N THR A 101 2.64 4.17 -5.61
CA THR A 101 2.69 2.84 -6.22
C THR A 101 3.86 2.72 -7.20
N ILE A 102 4.00 3.70 -8.10
CA ILE A 102 5.08 3.71 -9.11
C ILE A 102 6.44 3.84 -8.42
N ALA A 103 6.55 4.72 -7.42
CA ALA A 103 7.79 4.92 -6.67
C ALA A 103 8.21 3.65 -5.93
N ALA A 104 7.27 2.94 -5.29
CA ALA A 104 7.55 1.67 -4.63
C ALA A 104 8.07 0.61 -5.62
N CYS A 105 7.45 0.51 -6.80
CA CYS A 105 7.91 -0.36 -7.87
C CYS A 105 9.34 -0.04 -8.31
N VAL A 106 9.61 1.21 -8.65
CA VAL A 106 10.92 1.66 -9.15
C VAL A 106 12.00 1.49 -8.08
N ASN A 107 11.72 1.85 -6.83
CA ASN A 107 12.71 1.78 -5.76
C ASN A 107 13.12 0.34 -5.43
N GLU A 108 12.17 -0.60 -5.44
CA GLU A 108 12.44 -2.00 -5.06
C GLU A 108 13.00 -2.82 -6.24
N THR A 109 12.54 -2.55 -7.47
CA THR A 109 12.96 -3.32 -8.66
C THR A 109 14.10 -2.67 -9.43
N ASN A 110 14.41 -1.40 -9.15
CA ASN A 110 15.39 -0.58 -9.87
C ASN A 110 15.14 -0.50 -11.39
N VAL A 111 13.89 -0.66 -11.82
CA VAL A 111 13.49 -0.49 -13.23
C VAL A 111 13.53 0.99 -13.62
N ASP A 112 13.89 1.31 -14.87
CA ASP A 112 13.78 2.68 -15.37
C ASP A 112 12.31 3.09 -15.41
N ARG A 113 11.96 4.15 -14.67
CA ARG A 113 10.62 4.72 -14.64
C ARG A 113 10.07 5.01 -16.04
N ASN A 114 10.92 5.42 -16.99
CA ASN A 114 10.48 5.77 -18.34
C ASN A 114 10.16 4.55 -19.21
N SER A 115 10.53 3.35 -18.77
CA SER A 115 10.21 2.09 -19.44
C SER A 115 8.86 1.51 -19.02
N LEU A 116 8.23 2.05 -17.96
CA LEU A 116 6.95 1.57 -17.46
C LEU A 116 5.80 2.04 -18.37
N LEU A 117 4.99 1.07 -18.80
CA LEU A 117 3.68 1.31 -19.39
C LEU A 117 2.66 1.25 -18.25
N ILE A 118 1.88 2.31 -18.08
CA ILE A 118 0.88 2.43 -17.02
C ILE A 118 -0.47 2.49 -17.71
N ASP A 119 -1.28 1.46 -17.46
CA ASP A 119 -2.66 1.33 -17.95
C ASP A 119 -3.66 2.11 -17.07
#